data_AF-A0A285ZGE7-F1
#
_entry.id   AF-A0A285ZGE7-F1
#
_cell.length_a   1.000
_cell.length_b   1.000
_cell.length_c   1.000
_cell.angle_alpha   90.00
_cell.angle_beta   90.00
_cell.angle_gamma   90.00
#
_symmetry.space_group_name_H-M   'P 1'
#
loop_
_entity.id
_entity.type
_entity.pdbx_description
1 polymer ?
#
loop_
_entity_poly.entity_id
_entity_poly.type
_entity_poly.pdbx_seq_one_letter_code
_entity_poly.pdbx_strand_id
1 'polypeptide(L)' 'MSNLIPAVNLTVDPAELVQPDRVHTSLYTDSALFDAELQKIFHSTWIWVAHESEVPEPGSY' A
#
# COMPACT_ATOMS: atom_id res chain seq x y z
N MET A 1 -22.09 13.68 9.97
CA MET A 1 -21.79 13.44 8.55
C MET A 1 -20.39 12.84 8.48
N SER A 2 -20.28 11.53 8.71
CA SER A 2 -19.03 10.80 8.49
C SER A 2 -19.04 10.33 7.05
N ASN A 3 -18.23 10.94 6.19
CA ASN A 3 -17.90 10.34 4.91
C ASN A 3 -17.11 9.07 5.22
N LEU A 4 -17.81 7.92 5.18
CA LEU A 4 -17.20 6.61 5.13
C LEU A 4 -16.24 6.62 3.94
N ILE A 5 -14.95 6.44 4.20
CA ILE A 5 -13.98 6.10 3.16
C ILE A 5 -14.61 4.94 2.37
N PRO A 6 -14.75 5.02 1.04
CA PRO A 6 -15.23 3.88 0.27
C PRO A 6 -14.25 2.74 0.49
N ALA A 7 -14.65 1.76 1.30
CA ALA A 7 -13.83 0.59 1.54
C ALA A 7 -13.70 -0.14 0.20
N VAL A 8 -12.45 -0.29 -0.26
CA VAL A 8 -12.15 -1.14 -1.42
C VAL A 8 -12.55 -2.56 -1.05
N ASN A 9 -13.63 -3.04 -1.67
CA ASN A 9 -14.12 -4.40 -1.46
C ASN A 9 -13.40 -5.33 -2.43
N LEU A 10 -12.48 -6.14 -1.89
CA LEU A 10 -11.82 -7.20 -2.65
C LEU A 10 -12.77 -8.38 -2.83
N THR A 11 -12.71 -9.01 -4.00
CA THR A 11 -13.50 -10.20 -4.34
C THR A 11 -12.89 -11.49 -3.78
N VAL A 12 -11.62 -11.44 -3.36
CA VAL A 12 -10.84 -12.54 -2.78
C VAL A 12 -10.08 -12.05 -1.55
N ASP A 13 -9.90 -12.91 -0.56
CA ASP A 13 -9.05 -12.62 0.60
C ASP A 13 -7.57 -12.71 0.18
N PRO A 14 -6.75 -11.66 0.38
CA PRO A 14 -5.32 -11.71 0.07
C PRO A 14 -4.57 -12.88 0.71
N ALA A 15 -5.01 -13.38 1.88
CA ALA A 15 -4.39 -14.52 2.52
C ALA A 15 -4.49 -15.81 1.70
N GLU A 16 -5.53 -15.95 0.87
CA GLU A 16 -5.73 -17.12 -0.01
C GLU A 16 -4.81 -17.08 -1.25
N LEU A 17 -4.27 -15.91 -1.59
CA LEU A 17 -3.39 -15.70 -2.74
C LEU A 17 -1.92 -16.09 -2.45
N VAL A 18 -1.61 -16.41 -1.19
CA VAL A 18 -0.27 -16.76 -0.73
C VAL A 18 -0.23 -18.21 -0.24
N GLN A 19 0.72 -18.98 -0.77
CA GLN A 19 1.02 -20.35 -0.35
C GLN A 19 2.49 -20.41 0.12
N PRO A 20 2.90 -21.47 0.84
CA PRO A 20 4.25 -21.53 1.43
C PRO A 20 5.40 -21.40 0.40
N ASP A 21 5.17 -21.85 -0.83
CA ASP A 21 6.17 -21.93 -1.90
C ASP A 21 5.85 -21.05 -3.12
N ARG A 22 4.66 -20.42 -3.16
CA ARG A 22 4.21 -19.64 -4.31
C ARG A 22 3.19 -18.56 -3.95
N VAL A 23 3.08 -17.58 -4.82
CA VAL A 23 2.07 -16.52 -4.74
C VAL A 23 1.34 -16.38 -6.07
N HIS A 24 0.06 -16.01 -6.01
CA HIS A 24 -0.71 -15.75 -7.21
C HIS A 24 -0.26 -14.44 -7.86
N THR A 25 -0.11 -14.44 -9.19
CA THR A 25 0.43 -13.28 -9.95
C THR A 25 -0.41 -12.02 -9.80
N SER A 26 -1.71 -12.15 -9.50
CA SER A 26 -2.60 -11.00 -9.26
C SER A 26 -2.10 -10.09 -8.14
N LEU A 27 -1.30 -10.58 -7.18
CA LEU A 27 -0.68 -9.76 -6.14
C LEU A 27 0.14 -8.59 -6.71
N TYR A 28 0.63 -8.70 -7.94
CA TYR A 28 1.47 -7.71 -8.58
C TYR A 28 0.78 -6.96 -9.73
N THR A 29 -0.43 -7.37 -10.11
CA THR A 29 -1.10 -6.86 -11.33
C THR A 29 -2.52 -6.37 -11.12
N ASP A 30 -3.18 -6.75 -10.03
CA ASP A 30 -4.56 -6.36 -9.74
C ASP A 30 -4.61 -4.95 -9.16
N SER A 31 -5.29 -4.03 -9.86
CA SER A 31 -5.43 -2.65 -9.43
C SER A 31 -6.29 -2.50 -8.17
N ALA A 32 -7.31 -3.34 -7.98
CA ALA A 32 -8.15 -3.28 -6.79
C ALA A 32 -7.37 -3.70 -5.54
N LEU A 33 -6.45 -4.66 -5.68
CA LEU A 33 -5.55 -5.01 -4.59
C LEU A 33 -4.60 -3.87 -4.26
N PHE A 34 -4.00 -3.25 -5.28
CA PHE A 34 -3.13 -2.08 -5.08
C PHE A 34 -3.84 -0.93 -4.36
N ASP A 35 -5.09 -0.62 -4.74
CA ASP A 35 -5.88 0.42 -4.05
C ASP A 35 -6.12 0.05 -2.57
N ALA A 36 -6.34 -1.23 -2.27
CA ALA A 36 -6.48 -1.71 -0.90
C ALA A 36 -5.15 -1.63 -0.11
N GLU A 37 -4.01 -1.91 -0.75
CA GLU A 37 -2.68 -1.75 -0.17
C GLU A 37 -2.39 -0.29 0.19
N LEU A 38 -2.70 0.66 -0.71
CA LEU A 38 -2.56 2.09 -0.44
C LEU A 38 -3.30 2.49 0.83
N GLN A 39 -4.57 2.08 0.96
CA GLN A 39 -5.41 2.44 2.10
C GLN A 39 -4.98 1.77 3.41
N LYS A 40 -4.64 0.48 3.39
CA LYS A 40 -4.42 -0.31 4.61
C LYS A 40 -2.96 -0.36 5.06
N ILE A 41 -2.02 -0.28 4.12
CA ILE A 41 -0.59 -0.42 4.37
C ILE A 41 0.05 0.96 4.27
N PHE A 42 0.13 1.54 3.07
CA PHE A 42 0.96 2.72 2.83
C PHE A 42 0.48 3.97 3.58
N HIS A 43 -0.83 4.15 3.78
CA HIS A 43 -1.34 5.27 4.60
C HIS A 43 -1.14 5.09 6.10
N SER A 44 -0.83 3.88 6.57
CA SER A 44 -0.79 3.53 8.01
C SER A 44 0.59 3.07 8.47
N THR A 45 1.60 3.05 7.61
CA THR A 45 2.95 2.59 7.93
C THR A 45 3.98 3.70 7.74
N TRP A 46 5.16 3.52 8.34
CA TRP A 46 6.30 4.40 8.09
C TRP A 46 6.86 4.15 6.69
N ILE A 47 6.88 5.20 5.87
CA ILE A 47 7.52 5.19 4.56
C ILE A 47 8.85 5.92 4.68
N TRP A 48 9.93 5.26 4.26
CA TRP A 48 11.23 5.89 4.15
C TRP A 48 11.23 6.86 2.97
N VAL A 49 11.64 8.10 3.20
CA VAL A 49 11.59 9.17 2.18
C VAL A 49 12.99 9.60 1.74
N ALA A 50 13.88 9.88 2.69
CA ALA A 50 15.23 10.36 2.42
C ALA A 50 16.13 10.23 3.65
N HIS A 51 17.44 10.34 3.45
CA HIS A 51 18.42 10.62 4.50
C HIS A 51 18.59 12.14 4.69
N GLU A 52 18.99 12.57 5.90
CA GLU A 52 19.16 14.00 6.24
C GLU A 52 20.11 14.74 5.27
N SER A 53 21.18 14.08 4.84
CA SER A 53 22.16 14.66 3.90
C SER A 53 21.61 14.93 2.49
N GLU A 54 20.46 14.35 2.13
CA GLU A 54 19.81 14.57 0.83
C GLU A 54 19.01 15.87 0.80
N VAL A 55 18.64 16.43 1.97
CA VAL A 55 17.92 17.69 2.15
C VAL A 55 18.59 18.57 3.23
N PRO A 56 19.84 19.00 3.01
CA PRO A 56 20.67 19.59 4.07
C PRO A 56 20.28 21.01 4.46
N GLU A 57 19.67 21.77 3.53
CA GLU A 57 19.43 23.20 3.70
C GLU A 57 17.94 23.57 3.62
N PRO A 58 17.50 24.66 4.27
CA PRO A 58 16.14 25.16 4.14
C PRO A 58 15.80 25.48 2.67
N GLY A 59 14.73 24.86 2.17
CA GLY A 59 14.29 25.01 0.78
C GLY A 59 14.76 23.91 -0.16
N SER A 60 15.50 22.91 0.32
CA SER A 60 15.72 21.64 -0.39
C SER A 60 14.48 20.74 -0.23
N TYR A 61 13.63 20.69 -1.25
CA TYR A 61 12.45 19.82 -1.34
C TYR A 61 12.12 19.46 -2.79
#